data_AF-A0A2E0W5H6-F1
#
_entry.id   AF-A0A2E0W5H6-F1
#
_cell.length_a   1.000
_cell.length_b   1.000
_cell.length_c   1.000
_cell.angle_alpha   90.00
_cell.angle_beta   90.00
_cell.angle_gamma   90.00
#
_symmetry.space_group_name_H-M   'P 1'
#
loop_
_entity.id
_entity.type
_entity.pdbx_description
1 polymer ?
#
loop_
_entity_poly.entity_id
_entity_poly.type
_entity_poly.pdbx_seq_one_letter_code
_entity_poly.pdbx_strand_id
1 'polypeptide(L)'
;MFKNCLIALIFLFSISVSAQSSQNSEENFLDQNIPEKVLNTVLSILQDNPINDLKSNFTPDAYLINSDSYLSVFEVFNDPVEKAKFIESKNVRLGVMRLIIPNNQENAYMVLETKSENEKSYWHSIYFNIDENSEWKIASWHKS
;
A
#
# COMPACT_ATOMS: atom_id res chain seq x y z
N MET A 1 -1.00 -72.78 2.52
CA MET A 1 -2.15 -73.27 3.31
C MET A 1 -2.84 -72.08 3.94
N PHE A 2 -4.12 -71.92 3.62
CA PHE A 2 -4.98 -70.78 3.92
C PHE A 2 -5.23 -70.59 5.42
N LYS A 3 -5.40 -69.33 5.84
CA LYS A 3 -6.50 -68.96 6.75
C LYS A 3 -7.02 -67.57 6.40
N ASN A 4 -8.08 -67.58 5.60
CA ASN A 4 -9.06 -66.50 5.53
C ASN A 4 -9.79 -66.43 6.88
N CYS A 5 -10.12 -65.22 7.35
CA CYS A 5 -11.52 -64.94 7.70
C CYS A 5 -11.75 -63.43 7.65
N LEU A 6 -12.61 -63.09 6.72
CA LEU A 6 -13.19 -61.78 6.39
C LEU A 6 -14.47 -61.59 7.24
N ILE A 7 -15.05 -60.37 7.19
CA ILE A 7 -16.48 -60.00 7.45
C ILE A 7 -16.79 -59.68 8.92
N ALA A 8 -17.51 -58.62 9.36
CA ALA A 8 -18.23 -57.45 8.82
C ALA A 8 -18.39 -56.45 10.01
N LEU A 9 -18.37 -55.12 9.84
CA LEU A 9 -19.47 -54.22 9.42
C LEU A 9 -20.74 -54.34 10.29
N ILE A 10 -21.05 -53.27 11.06
CA ILE A 10 -22.39 -52.75 11.45
C ILE A 10 -22.11 -51.44 12.25
N PHE A 11 -22.32 -50.25 11.69
CA PHE A 11 -23.56 -49.45 11.60
C PHE A 11 -23.99 -48.73 12.90
N LEU A 12 -23.61 -47.43 12.94
CA LEU A 12 -24.44 -46.22 13.15
C LEU A 12 -25.25 -45.98 14.46
N PHE A 13 -25.42 -44.66 14.70
CA PHE A 13 -26.23 -43.92 15.70
C PHE A 13 -25.51 -43.67 17.05
N SER A 14 -25.32 -42.42 17.52
CA SER A 14 -26.29 -41.31 17.57
C SER A 14 -25.65 -39.93 17.62
N ILE A 15 -26.35 -39.00 16.98
CA ILE A 15 -26.19 -37.54 16.97
C ILE A 15 -26.25 -36.96 18.40
N SER A 16 -25.41 -35.97 18.67
CA SER A 16 -25.67 -34.94 19.69
C SER A 16 -25.06 -33.62 19.23
N VAL A 17 -25.90 -32.83 18.57
CA VAL A 17 -25.71 -31.39 18.37
C VAL A 17 -25.75 -30.73 19.75
N SER A 18 -24.71 -30.00 20.13
CA SER A 18 -24.85 -28.84 21.01
C SER A 18 -24.05 -27.69 20.42
N ALA A 19 -24.78 -26.68 19.99
CA ALA A 19 -24.29 -25.37 19.61
C ALA A 19 -24.01 -24.55 20.88
N GLN A 20 -22.80 -24.00 20.99
CA GLN A 20 -22.39 -22.81 21.75
C GLN A 20 -20.86 -22.78 21.72
N SER A 21 -20.14 -21.70 21.44
CA SER A 21 -20.51 -20.30 21.28
C SER A 21 -19.47 -19.64 20.40
N SER A 22 -19.91 -18.66 19.62
CA SER A 22 -19.11 -17.59 19.03
C SER A 22 -17.93 -17.16 19.91
N GLN A 23 -16.70 -17.46 19.46
CA GLN A 23 -15.63 -16.50 19.61
C GLN A 23 -15.30 -16.04 18.20
N ASN A 24 -15.82 -14.85 17.89
CA ASN A 24 -15.28 -13.97 16.88
C ASN A 24 -13.79 -13.79 17.20
N SER A 25 -12.92 -14.62 16.63
CA SER A 25 -11.66 -14.08 16.17
C SER A 25 -12.04 -13.31 14.92
N GLU A 26 -12.30 -12.02 15.08
CA GLU A 26 -12.00 -11.06 14.03
C GLU A 26 -10.53 -11.29 13.68
N GLU A 27 -10.28 -12.21 12.74
CA GLU A 27 -9.06 -12.21 11.98
C GLU A 27 -9.04 -10.84 11.32
N ASN A 28 -8.24 -9.94 11.90
CA ASN A 28 -7.79 -8.73 11.25
C ASN A 28 -7.22 -9.17 9.90
N PHE A 29 -8.05 -9.11 8.86
CA PHE A 29 -7.62 -9.15 7.48
C PHE A 29 -6.77 -7.89 7.26
N LEU A 30 -5.51 -7.96 7.70
CA LEU A 30 -4.47 -7.10 7.18
C LEU A 30 -4.36 -7.45 5.71
N ASP A 31 -4.90 -6.54 4.89
CA ASP A 31 -4.99 -6.61 3.44
C ASP A 31 -3.61 -7.03 2.88
N GLN A 32 -3.50 -8.24 2.33
CA GLN A 32 -2.21 -8.81 1.91
C GLN A 32 -1.56 -8.05 0.74
N ASN A 33 -2.23 -7.01 0.23
CA ASN A 33 -1.81 -6.21 -0.91
C ASN A 33 -1.29 -4.81 -0.54
N ILE A 34 -1.01 -4.51 0.74
CA ILE A 34 -0.48 -3.18 1.16
C ILE A 34 0.72 -2.73 0.31
N PRO A 35 1.76 -3.55 0.08
CA PRO A 35 2.90 -3.14 -0.74
C PRO A 35 2.51 -2.73 -2.17
N GLU A 36 1.59 -3.48 -2.78
CA GLU A 36 1.11 -3.22 -4.13
C GLU A 36 0.24 -1.95 -4.18
N LYS A 37 -0.66 -1.76 -3.21
CA LYS A 37 -1.52 -0.58 -3.11
C LYS A 37 -0.70 0.70 -2.99
N VAL A 38 0.24 0.72 -2.04
CA VAL A 38 1.14 1.86 -1.81
C VAL A 38 1.96 2.17 -3.06
N LEU A 39 2.51 1.14 -3.69
CA LEU A 39 3.26 1.29 -4.94
C LEU A 39 2.39 1.86 -6.06
N ASN A 40 1.22 1.28 -6.31
CA ASN A 40 0.33 1.72 -7.39
C ASN A 40 -0.12 3.17 -7.20
N THR A 41 -0.37 3.61 -5.96
CA THR A 41 -0.65 5.01 -5.65
C THR A 41 0.50 5.92 -6.04
N VAL A 42 1.74 5.60 -5.63
CA VAL A 42 2.93 6.40 -5.96
C VAL A 42 3.14 6.48 -7.47
N LEU A 43 3.06 5.36 -8.19
CA LEU A 43 3.25 5.33 -9.64
C LEU A 43 2.19 6.14 -10.37
N SER A 44 0.94 6.03 -9.94
CA SER A 44 -0.15 6.77 -10.55
C SER A 44 0.01 8.28 -10.34
N ILE A 45 0.51 8.71 -9.18
CA ILE A 45 0.84 10.13 -8.92
C ILE A 45 1.99 10.57 -9.83
N LEU A 46 3.12 9.84 -9.85
CA LEU A 46 4.29 10.19 -10.66
C LEU A 46 3.96 10.35 -12.16
N GLN A 47 3.07 9.50 -12.68
CA GLN A 47 2.71 9.47 -14.09
C GLN A 47 1.60 10.45 -14.49
N ASP A 48 1.08 11.23 -13.54
CA ASP A 48 -0.11 12.08 -13.72
C ASP A 48 -1.32 11.30 -14.27
N ASN A 49 -1.45 10.03 -13.86
CA ASN A 49 -2.61 9.24 -14.24
C ASN A 49 -3.85 9.83 -13.56
N PRO A 50 -5.02 9.82 -14.22
CA PRO A 50 -6.26 10.32 -13.62
C PRO A 50 -6.67 9.42 -12.46
N ILE A 51 -6.12 9.71 -11.28
CA ILE A 51 -6.60 9.22 -10.00
C ILE A 51 -7.72 10.17 -9.60
N ASN A 52 -8.90 9.66 -9.30
CA ASN A 52 -9.94 10.46 -8.68
C ASN A 52 -9.35 11.15 -7.44
N ASP A 53 -9.33 12.48 -7.48
CA ASP A 53 -8.75 13.37 -6.49
C ASP A 53 -7.37 12.93 -5.95
N LEU A 54 -6.28 13.28 -6.64
CA LEU A 54 -4.89 13.08 -6.18
C LEU A 54 -4.71 13.41 -4.69
N LYS A 55 -5.39 14.47 -4.21
CA LYS A 55 -5.31 14.95 -2.83
C LYS A 55 -5.83 13.92 -1.81
N SER A 56 -6.78 13.08 -2.20
CA SER A 56 -7.32 12.00 -1.34
C SER A 56 -6.27 10.94 -0.96
N ASN A 57 -5.13 10.88 -1.66
CA ASN A 57 -4.03 9.96 -1.34
C ASN A 57 -3.08 10.51 -0.27
N PHE A 58 -3.30 11.74 0.20
CA PHE A 58 -2.45 12.44 1.14
C PHE A 58 -3.17 12.67 2.46
N THR A 59 -2.42 12.73 3.55
CA THR A 59 -2.99 13.20 4.83
C THR A 59 -3.33 14.70 4.73
N PRO A 60 -4.26 15.22 5.56
CA PRO A 60 -4.63 16.64 5.54
C PRO A 60 -3.46 17.60 5.82
N ASP A 61 -2.44 17.13 6.54
CA ASP A 61 -1.22 17.84 6.92
C ASP A 61 -0.01 17.47 6.04
N ALA A 62 -0.23 16.75 4.94
CA ALA A 62 0.86 16.27 4.11
C ALA A 62 1.64 17.41 3.45
N TYR A 63 2.96 17.20 3.35
CA TYR A 63 3.87 18.18 2.78
C TYR A 63 4.86 17.56 1.80
N LEU A 64 5.29 18.38 0.84
CA LEU A 64 6.30 18.06 -0.14
C LEU A 64 7.59 18.78 0.20
N ILE A 65 8.72 18.08 0.07
CA ILE A 65 10.05 18.62 0.32
C ILE A 65 10.77 18.76 -1.02
N ASN A 66 11.27 19.97 -1.31
CA ASN A 66 12.14 20.21 -2.46
C ASN A 66 13.31 21.11 -2.04
N SER A 67 14.53 20.56 -2.07
CA SER A 67 15.80 21.22 -1.75
C SER A 67 15.79 21.92 -0.38
N ASP A 68 15.19 23.12 -0.31
CA ASP A 68 15.22 24.02 0.84
C ASP A 68 13.81 24.42 1.34
N SER A 69 12.73 23.88 0.74
CA SER A 69 11.35 24.24 1.09
C SER A 69 10.49 23.05 1.50
N TYR A 70 9.57 23.36 2.42
CA TYR A 70 8.46 22.51 2.84
C TYR A 70 7.17 23.16 2.35
N LEU A 71 6.46 22.49 1.45
CA LEU A 71 5.26 23.03 0.81
C LEU A 71 4.07 22.14 1.13
N SER A 72 2.91 22.74 1.40
CA SER A 72 1.68 21.96 1.53
C SER A 72 1.36 21.26 0.21
N VAL A 73 1.03 19.97 0.27
CA VAL A 73 0.60 19.21 -0.92
C VAL A 73 -0.57 19.91 -1.63
N PHE A 74 -1.50 20.46 -0.85
CA PHE A 74 -2.69 21.12 -1.38
C PHE A 74 -2.36 22.41 -2.12
N GLU A 75 -1.35 23.15 -1.67
CA GLU A 75 -0.85 24.35 -2.37
C GLU A 75 -0.16 23.94 -3.67
N VAL A 76 0.73 22.95 -3.62
CA VAL A 76 1.48 22.47 -4.78
C VAL A 76 0.57 21.94 -5.88
N PHE A 77 -0.47 21.17 -5.54
CA PHE A 77 -1.36 20.61 -6.55
C PHE A 77 -2.39 21.61 -7.11
N ASN A 78 -2.54 22.78 -6.49
CA ASN A 78 -3.32 23.88 -7.06
C ASN A 78 -2.47 24.77 -7.99
N ASP A 79 -1.14 24.65 -7.97
CA ASP A 79 -0.21 25.39 -8.84
C ASP A 79 0.43 24.44 -9.88
N PRO A 80 0.09 24.56 -11.17
CA PRO A 80 0.67 23.72 -12.23
C PRO A 80 2.20 23.75 -12.30
N VAL A 81 2.83 24.88 -11.96
CA VAL A 81 4.30 25.05 -12.00
C VAL A 81 4.95 24.29 -10.86
N GLU A 82 4.41 24.38 -9.65
CA GLU A 82 4.90 23.63 -8.50
C GLU A 82 4.62 22.13 -8.66
N LYS A 83 3.42 21.76 -9.12
CA LYS A 83 3.04 20.37 -9.41
C LYS A 83 4.05 19.69 -10.34
N ALA A 84 4.46 20.37 -11.41
CA ALA A 84 5.41 19.85 -12.39
C ALA A 84 6.81 19.57 -11.81
N LYS A 85 7.15 20.10 -10.63
CA LYS A 85 8.42 19.76 -9.96
C LYS A 85 8.40 18.34 -9.40
N PHE A 86 7.24 17.85 -8.99
CA PHE A 86 7.08 16.55 -8.35
C PHE A 86 6.55 15.46 -9.29
N ILE A 87 5.67 15.83 -10.22
CA ILE A 87 5.05 14.92 -11.18
C ILE A 87 5.93 14.81 -12.43
N GLU A 88 6.26 13.59 -12.85
CA GLU A 88 7.32 13.32 -13.82
C GLU A 88 6.81 12.82 -15.19
N SER A 89 5.49 12.75 -15.36
CA SER A 89 4.78 12.39 -16.61
C SER A 89 4.83 10.90 -16.99
N LYS A 90 4.16 10.54 -18.09
CA LYS A 90 3.80 9.14 -18.42
C LYS A 90 4.97 8.22 -18.78
N ASN A 91 6.15 8.75 -19.07
CA ASN A 91 7.29 7.97 -19.58
C ASN A 91 8.43 7.80 -18.57
N VAL A 92 8.11 7.90 -17.28
CA VAL A 92 9.05 7.63 -16.20
C VAL A 92 9.34 6.15 -16.11
N ARG A 93 10.64 5.81 -16.09
CA ARG A 93 11.11 4.45 -15.80
C ARG A 93 11.50 4.36 -14.34
N LEU A 94 11.12 3.26 -13.69
CA LEU A 94 11.51 2.97 -12.32
C LEU A 94 12.88 2.30 -12.31
N GLY A 95 13.75 2.79 -11.44
CA GLY A 95 15.03 2.17 -11.11
C GLY A 95 14.93 1.37 -9.82
N VAL A 96 15.84 1.64 -8.89
CA VAL A 96 15.83 1.04 -7.55
C VAL A 96 14.53 1.37 -6.83
N MET A 97 13.94 0.39 -6.14
CA MET A 97 12.79 0.58 -5.28
C MET A 97 12.94 -0.23 -4.00
N ARG A 98 12.69 0.41 -2.86
CA ARG A 98 12.66 -0.24 -1.54
C ARG A 98 11.49 0.29 -0.75
N LEU A 99 10.67 -0.62 -0.23
CA LEU A 99 9.60 -0.34 0.71
C LEU A 99 9.91 -1.02 2.05
N ILE A 100 9.76 -0.28 3.13
CA ILE A 100 9.91 -0.76 4.50
C ILE A 100 8.58 -0.54 5.21
N ILE A 101 7.97 -1.62 5.68
CA ILE A 101 6.76 -1.60 6.53
C ILE A 101 7.16 -2.24 7.86
N PRO A 102 7.15 -1.50 8.98
CA PRO A 102 7.46 -2.08 10.28
C PRO A 102 6.37 -3.05 10.75
N ASN A 103 6.69 -3.88 11.74
CA ASN A 103 5.79 -4.95 12.21
C ASN A 103 4.47 -4.44 12.80
N ASN A 104 4.41 -3.21 13.32
CA ASN A 104 3.18 -2.59 13.79
C ASN A 104 2.26 -2.13 12.66
N GLN A 105 2.77 -2.05 11.42
CA GLN A 105 2.05 -1.65 10.21
C GLN A 105 1.34 -0.29 10.31
N GLU A 106 1.79 0.59 11.20
CA GLU A 106 1.17 1.92 11.37
C GLU A 106 1.70 2.96 10.37
N ASN A 107 2.90 2.70 9.85
CA ASN A 107 3.57 3.56 8.89
C ASN A 107 4.39 2.75 7.90
N ALA A 108 4.84 3.41 6.84
CA ALA A 108 5.72 2.82 5.85
C ALA A 108 6.66 3.88 5.28
N TYR A 109 7.80 3.42 4.79
CA TYR A 109 8.79 4.27 4.15
C TYR A 109 9.22 3.67 2.82
N MET A 110 9.09 4.45 1.75
CA MET A 110 9.52 4.07 0.41
C MET A 110 10.66 4.96 -0.06
N VAL A 111 11.67 4.33 -0.65
CA VAL A 111 12.68 5.00 -1.46
C VAL A 111 12.58 4.43 -2.87
N LEU A 112 12.50 5.31 -3.87
CA LEU A 112 12.58 4.88 -5.26
C LEU A 112 13.41 5.84 -6.10
N GLU A 113 14.01 5.30 -7.15
CA GLU A 113 14.67 6.02 -8.22
C GLU A 113 13.72 6.09 -9.42
N THR A 114 13.57 7.27 -9.99
CA THR A 114 12.92 7.46 -11.30
C THR A 114 13.93 7.96 -12.32
N LYS A 115 13.70 7.61 -13.58
CA LYS A 115 14.42 8.15 -14.73
C LYS A 115 13.44 8.75 -15.72
N SER A 116 13.53 10.05 -15.94
CA SER A 116 12.74 10.74 -16.96
C SER A 116 13.26 10.43 -18.37
N GLU A 117 12.50 10.84 -19.38
CA GLU A 117 12.82 10.61 -20.80
C GLU A 117 14.19 11.14 -21.22
N ASN A 118 14.63 12.24 -20.62
CA ASN A 118 15.93 12.87 -20.86
C ASN A 118 17.08 12.25 -20.04
N GLU A 119 16.89 11.03 -19.53
CA GLU A 119 17.85 10.28 -18.70
C GLU A 119 18.23 10.96 -17.37
N LYS A 120 17.52 12.03 -16.97
CA LYS A 120 17.69 12.61 -15.64
C LYS A 120 17.09 11.67 -14.60
N SER A 121 17.87 11.39 -13.57
CA SER A 121 17.46 10.54 -12.45
C SER A 121 17.02 11.40 -11.28
N TYR A 122 15.95 10.99 -10.60
CA TYR A 122 15.51 11.58 -9.34
C TYR A 122 15.38 10.50 -8.29
N TRP A 123 15.66 10.86 -7.05
CA TRP A 123 15.38 10.01 -5.91
C TRP A 123 14.18 10.55 -5.15
N HIS A 124 13.27 9.64 -4.81
CA HIS A 124 12.14 9.93 -3.96
C HIS A 124 12.29 9.26 -2.60
N SER A 125 11.89 9.97 -1.57
CA SER A 125 11.67 9.42 -0.23
C SER A 125 10.25 9.76 0.20
N ILE A 126 9.44 8.73 0.45
CA ILE A 126 8.00 8.87 0.69
C ILE A 126 7.66 8.20 2.00
N TYR A 127 7.00 8.94 2.88
CA TYR A 127 6.54 8.46 4.17
C TYR A 127 5.02 8.33 4.15
N PHE A 128 4.53 7.20 4.63
CA PHE A 128 3.11 6.87 4.69
C PHE A 128 2.67 6.63 6.12
N ASN A 129 1.44 7.03 6.41
CA ASN A 129 0.73 6.70 7.65
C ASN A 129 -0.63 6.10 7.31
N ILE A 130 -1.18 5.36 8.26
CA ILE A 130 -2.60 5.01 8.25
C ILE A 130 -3.41 6.19 8.80
N ASP A 131 -4.45 6.61 8.08
CA ASP A 131 -5.36 7.67 8.52
C ASP A 131 -6.48 7.15 9.46
N GLU A 132 -7.37 8.05 9.88
CA GLU A 132 -8.49 7.72 10.77
C GLU A 132 -9.47 6.69 10.17
N ASN A 133 -9.46 6.52 8.84
CA ASN A 133 -10.31 5.56 8.11
C ASN A 133 -9.58 4.23 7.83
N SER A 134 -8.43 3.99 8.46
CA SER A 134 -7.58 2.83 8.20
C SER A 134 -7.04 2.76 6.76
N GLU A 135 -6.89 3.90 6.09
CA GLU A 135 -6.33 3.98 4.75
C GLU A 135 -4.87 4.45 4.77
N TRP A 136 -4.03 3.80 3.96
CA TRP A 136 -2.67 4.25 3.72
C TRP A 136 -2.66 5.57 2.94
N LYS A 137 -2.10 6.62 3.54
CA LYS A 137 -1.96 7.96 2.97
C LYS A 137 -0.51 8.40 2.98
N ILE A 138 -0.13 9.20 2.00
CA ILE A 138 1.17 9.87 1.95
C ILE A 138 1.15 11.03 2.94
N ALA A 139 2.06 11.00 3.92
CA ALA A 139 2.23 12.08 4.89
C ALA A 139 3.39 13.02 4.50
N SER A 140 4.42 12.52 3.84
CA SER A 140 5.45 13.38 3.25
C SER A 140 6.10 12.77 2.02
N TRP A 141 6.55 13.64 1.12
CA TRP A 141 7.25 13.23 -0.10
C TRP A 141 8.38 14.20 -0.43
N HIS A 142 9.60 13.69 -0.43
CA HIS A 142 10.80 14.38 -0.89
C HIS A 142 11.23 13.91 -2.28
N LYS A 143 11.64 14.84 -3.13
CA LYS A 143 12.26 14.56 -4.43
C LYS A 143 13.58 15.35 -4.53
N SER A 144 14.68 14.64 -4.81
CA SER A 144 16.02 15.22 -5.07
C SER A 144 16.36 15.23 -6.54
#